data_AF-A0A7V9VY02-F1
#
_entry.id   AF-A0A7V9VY02-F1
#
_cell.length_a   1.000
_cell.length_b   1.000
_cell.length_c   1.000
_cell.angle_alpha   90.00
_cell.angle_beta   90.00
_cell.angle_gamma   90.00
#
_symmetry.space_group_name_H-M   'P 1'
#
loop_
_entity.id
_entity.type
_entity.pdbx_description
1 polymer ?
#
loop_
_entity_poly.entity_id
_entity_poly.type
_entity_poly.pdbx_seq_one_letter_code
_entity_poly.pdbx_strand_id
1 'polypeptide(L)'
;MPPASARPHLNQAEGQPKLKDNEQGEPLPHVTIYTDGACRGNPGPGGWGALLVSGKHEKTLNGFEAATTNNRMELMAAIMALRTLKRPCEVELWTDSEYLRLGITQWIHGWMKRNWKTASRQPVKNAELWRELLEETHRHRIEWHWVKGHNGHPGNERADALANAAIDVHGPNSEPKVIQPES
;
A
#
# COMPACT_ATOMS: atom_id res chain seq x y z
N MET A 1 38.03 55.00 61.34
CA MET A 1 37.41 56.10 60.56
C MET A 1 37.97 56.03 59.13
N PRO A 2 37.18 56.33 58.09
CA PRO A 2 36.46 55.42 57.16
C PRO A 2 37.14 55.38 55.75
N PRO A 3 36.54 54.97 54.58
CA PRO A 3 35.18 54.49 54.27
C PRO A 3 35.04 53.26 53.33
N ALA A 4 33.77 52.94 53.07
CA ALA A 4 33.14 51.85 52.34
C ALA A 4 33.48 51.72 50.84
N SER A 5 33.24 50.55 50.24
CA SER A 5 32.48 50.47 48.98
C SER A 5 32.06 49.05 48.58
N ALA A 6 30.76 48.92 48.28
CA ALA A 6 30.09 48.16 47.21
C ALA A 6 30.55 46.74 46.78
N ARG A 7 29.56 45.82 46.78
CA ARG A 7 29.55 44.54 46.04
C ARG A 7 29.51 44.77 44.53
N PRO A 8 29.89 43.76 43.72
CA PRO A 8 28.84 43.08 42.97
C PRO A 8 29.01 41.55 42.86
N HIS A 9 27.87 40.90 42.59
CA HIS A 9 27.68 39.48 42.35
C HIS A 9 28.45 39.01 41.10
N LEU A 10 29.27 37.96 41.24
CA LEU A 10 29.83 37.22 40.12
C LEU A 10 28.92 36.03 39.81
N ASN A 11 28.22 36.12 38.68
CA ASN A 11 27.45 35.04 38.10
C ASN A 11 28.36 34.31 37.11
N GLN A 12 28.84 33.11 37.45
CA GLN A 12 29.50 32.21 36.50
C GLN A 12 28.60 31.01 36.29
N ALA A 13 27.87 31.03 35.18
CA ALA A 13 27.28 29.83 34.58
C ALA A 13 27.74 29.84 33.12
N GLU A 14 28.84 29.14 32.85
CA GLU A 14 29.31 28.86 31.50
C GLU A 14 28.25 28.03 30.78
N GLY A 15 27.76 28.57 29.68
CA GLY A 15 26.79 27.90 28.82
C GLY A 15 27.42 26.70 28.14
N GLN A 16 26.98 25.50 28.53
CA GLN A 16 27.16 24.30 27.71
C GLN A 16 26.44 24.51 26.36
N PRO A 17 27.04 24.14 25.23
CA PRO A 17 26.33 24.14 23.96
C PRO A 17 25.22 23.08 24.04
N LYS A 18 23.96 23.54 24.08
CA LYS A 18 22.81 22.66 23.91
C LYS A 18 22.89 22.05 22.51
N LEU A 19 23.07 20.73 22.45
CA LEU A 19 22.86 19.95 21.24
C LEU A 19 21.44 20.24 20.76
N LYS A 20 21.33 20.79 19.55
CA LYS A 20 20.06 21.00 18.88
C LYS A 20 19.59 19.66 18.32
N ASP A 21 18.94 18.86 19.15
CA ASP A 21 18.12 17.76 18.64
C ASP A 21 16.84 18.38 18.08
N ASN A 22 16.87 18.77 16.80
CA ASN A 22 15.65 19.12 16.09
C ASN A 22 15.72 18.69 14.63
N GLU A 23 15.68 17.38 14.41
CA GLU A 23 15.30 16.79 13.12
C GLU A 23 13.82 16.36 13.19
N GLN A 24 12.93 17.35 13.27
CA GLN A 24 11.52 17.13 13.00
C GLN A 24 11.37 17.06 11.47
N GLY A 25 11.51 15.85 10.91
CA GLY A 25 11.21 15.62 9.50
C GLY A 25 9.74 15.97 9.21
N GLU A 26 9.50 16.63 8.08
CA GLU A 26 8.16 16.97 7.60
C GLU A 26 7.23 15.74 7.66
N PRO A 27 5.99 15.88 8.15
CA PRO A 27 5.05 14.77 8.23
C PRO A 27 4.80 14.19 6.85
N LEU A 28 4.82 12.86 6.76
CA LEU A 28 4.57 12.17 5.50
C LEU A 28 3.13 12.40 5.04
N PRO A 29 2.87 12.54 3.72
CA PRO A 29 1.52 12.58 3.20
C PRO A 29 0.75 11.31 3.58
N HIS A 30 -0.48 11.48 4.05
CA HIS A 30 -1.38 10.38 4.37
C HIS A 30 -2.21 9.97 3.15
N VAL A 31 -2.33 8.65 2.91
CA VAL A 31 -3.13 8.07 1.83
C VAL A 31 -3.87 6.83 2.32
N THR A 32 -5.18 6.81 2.16
CA THR A 32 -5.99 5.60 2.36
C THR A 32 -6.11 4.88 1.03
N ILE A 33 -5.86 3.57 1.02
CA ILE A 33 -5.90 2.72 -0.17
C ILE A 33 -6.88 1.58 0.09
N TYR A 34 -7.78 1.33 -0.87
CA TYR A 34 -8.65 0.16 -0.92
C TYR A 34 -8.27 -0.69 -2.11
N THR A 35 -8.16 -2.00 -1.93
CA THR A 35 -7.75 -2.93 -2.99
C THR A 35 -8.61 -4.18 -3.01
N ASP A 36 -8.90 -4.66 -4.22
CA ASP A 36 -9.55 -5.95 -4.42
C ASP A 36 -9.09 -6.63 -5.72
N GLY A 37 -9.24 -7.95 -5.79
CA GLY A 37 -8.94 -8.78 -6.95
C GLY A 37 -10.01 -9.84 -7.18
N ALA A 38 -10.44 -9.97 -8.43
CA ALA A 38 -11.51 -10.88 -8.84
C ALA A 38 -11.06 -11.77 -10.02
N CYS A 39 -11.63 -12.97 -10.13
CA CYS A 39 -11.42 -13.87 -11.27
C CYS A 39 -12.71 -14.61 -11.67
N ARG A 40 -12.95 -14.75 -12.98
CA ARG A 40 -14.01 -15.59 -13.54
C ARG A 40 -13.47 -16.99 -13.83
N GLY A 41 -13.52 -17.85 -12.81
CA GLY A 41 -12.80 -19.13 -12.78
C GLY A 41 -11.40 -18.97 -12.20
N ASN A 42 -10.83 -20.05 -11.62
CA ASN A 42 -9.57 -19.97 -10.89
C ASN A 42 -8.67 -21.20 -11.18
N PRO A 43 -7.79 -21.15 -12.20
CA PRO A 43 -7.43 -19.98 -12.99
C PRO A 43 -8.47 -19.58 -14.05
N GLY A 44 -8.44 -18.31 -14.47
CA GLY A 44 -9.35 -17.74 -15.48
C GLY A 44 -9.06 -16.26 -15.75
N PRO A 45 -9.89 -15.58 -16.57
CA PRO A 45 -9.81 -14.13 -16.75
C PRO A 45 -10.01 -13.42 -15.40
N GLY A 46 -9.06 -12.56 -15.05
CA GLY A 46 -9.06 -11.85 -13.78
C GLY A 46 -8.80 -10.37 -13.93
N GLY A 47 -9.24 -9.63 -12.92
CA GLY A 47 -9.04 -8.20 -12.83
C GLY A 47 -8.73 -7.79 -11.40
N TRP A 48 -8.06 -6.66 -11.27
CA TRP A 48 -7.74 -6.06 -9.98
C TRP A 48 -8.18 -4.59 -10.00
N GLY A 49 -8.53 -4.08 -8.82
CA GLY A 49 -9.03 -2.72 -8.64
C GLY A 49 -8.42 -2.08 -7.41
N ALA A 50 -8.11 -0.79 -7.50
CA ALA A 50 -7.64 0.00 -6.38
C ALA A 50 -8.23 1.42 -6.38
N LEU A 51 -8.62 1.90 -5.19
CA LEU A 51 -9.01 3.27 -4.92
C LEU A 51 -8.00 3.88 -3.94
N LEU A 52 -7.41 5.01 -4.29
CA LEU A 52 -6.50 5.78 -3.45
C LEU A 52 -7.16 7.11 -3.10
N VAL A 53 -7.14 7.48 -1.82
CA VAL A 53 -7.74 8.71 -1.29
C VAL A 53 -6.71 9.48 -0.49
N SER A 54 -6.52 10.77 -0.79
CA SER A 54 -5.66 11.67 -0.02
C SER A 54 -6.34 13.03 0.13
N GLY A 55 -6.86 13.29 1.34
CA GLY A 55 -7.71 14.44 1.60
C GLY A 55 -8.96 14.42 0.70
N LYS A 56 -9.10 15.45 -0.16
CA LYS A 56 -10.19 15.57 -1.13
C LYS A 56 -9.92 14.90 -2.49
N HIS A 57 -8.72 14.36 -2.69
CA HIS A 57 -8.31 13.80 -3.97
C HIS A 57 -8.51 12.30 -3.97
N GLU A 58 -9.16 11.81 -5.01
CA GLU A 58 -9.31 10.38 -5.26
C GLU A 58 -8.62 9.99 -6.58
N LYS A 59 -8.10 8.77 -6.62
CA LYS A 59 -7.58 8.14 -7.83
C LYS A 59 -7.98 6.69 -7.87
N THR A 60 -8.52 6.24 -8.99
CA THR A 60 -8.85 4.83 -9.23
C THR A 60 -7.87 4.20 -10.21
N LEU A 61 -7.59 2.91 -10.02
CA LEU A 61 -6.77 2.08 -10.88
C LEU A 61 -7.48 0.75 -11.08
N ASN A 62 -7.31 0.15 -12.25
CA ASN A 62 -7.67 -1.24 -12.48
C ASN A 62 -6.78 -1.85 -13.56
N GLY A 63 -6.81 -3.17 -13.65
CA GLY A 63 -6.10 -3.92 -14.69
C GLY A 63 -6.69 -5.30 -14.88
N PHE A 64 -6.33 -5.93 -16.00
CA PHE A 64 -6.87 -7.21 -16.46
C PHE A 64 -5.74 -8.17 -16.83
N GLU A 65 -5.92 -9.46 -16.55
CA GLU A 65 -5.06 -10.55 -17.02
C GLU A 65 -5.95 -11.71 -17.50
N ALA A 66 -5.76 -12.14 -18.75
CA ALA A 66 -6.64 -13.12 -19.40
C ALA A 66 -6.60 -14.52 -18.76
N ALA A 67 -5.48 -14.89 -18.12
CA ALA A 67 -5.29 -16.17 -17.47
C ALA A 67 -4.51 -15.99 -16.17
N THR A 68 -5.22 -15.85 -15.06
CA THR A 68 -4.65 -15.58 -13.75
C THR A 68 -5.43 -16.27 -12.63
N THR A 69 -5.14 -15.93 -11.38
CA THR A 69 -5.83 -16.45 -10.19
C THR A 69 -6.25 -15.30 -9.29
N ASN A 70 -7.25 -15.51 -8.43
CA ASN A 70 -7.73 -14.47 -7.51
C ASN A 70 -6.59 -13.87 -6.68
N ASN A 71 -5.79 -14.74 -6.06
CA ASN A 71 -4.65 -14.36 -5.23
C ASN A 71 -3.61 -13.51 -5.97
N ARG A 72 -3.42 -13.73 -7.28
CA ARG A 72 -2.51 -12.90 -8.09
C ARG A 72 -3.09 -11.50 -8.30
N MET A 73 -4.40 -11.39 -8.55
CA MET A 73 -5.09 -10.11 -8.70
C MET A 73 -5.13 -9.32 -7.40
N GLU A 74 -5.37 -9.97 -6.26
CA GLU A 74 -5.30 -9.34 -4.94
C GLU A 74 -3.90 -8.75 -4.67
N LEU A 75 -2.83 -9.50 -4.96
CA LEU A 75 -1.46 -9.01 -4.84
C LEU A 75 -1.17 -7.84 -5.80
N MET A 76 -1.60 -7.97 -7.05
CA MET A 76 -1.37 -6.96 -8.08
C MET A 76 -2.06 -5.63 -7.72
N ALA A 77 -3.27 -5.68 -7.16
CA ALA A 77 -3.98 -4.50 -6.68
C ALA A 77 -3.14 -3.71 -5.66
N ALA A 78 -2.61 -4.40 -4.65
CA ALA A 78 -1.76 -3.79 -3.62
C ALA A 78 -0.45 -3.23 -4.17
N ILE A 79 0.25 -4.01 -5.01
CA ILE A 79 1.50 -3.58 -5.65
C ILE A 79 1.27 -2.31 -6.47
N MET A 80 0.28 -2.30 -7.35
CA MET A 80 0.06 -1.21 -8.29
C MET A 80 -0.45 0.06 -7.59
N ALA A 81 -1.23 -0.09 -6.51
CA ALA A 81 -1.64 1.03 -5.68
C ALA A 81 -0.44 1.68 -4.98
N LEU A 82 0.43 0.90 -4.33
CA LEU A 82 1.62 1.43 -3.65
C LEU A 82 2.62 2.03 -4.65
N ARG A 83 2.87 1.35 -5.77
CA ARG A 83 3.78 1.81 -6.83
C ARG A 83 3.37 3.16 -7.42
N THR A 84 2.07 3.48 -7.42
CA THR A 84 1.54 4.76 -7.90
C THR A 84 1.97 5.95 -7.04
N LEU A 85 2.34 5.72 -5.77
CA LEU A 85 2.81 6.75 -4.87
C LEU A 85 4.23 7.19 -5.26
N LYS A 86 4.37 8.47 -5.61
CA LYS A 86 5.63 9.04 -6.15
C LYS A 86 6.67 9.38 -5.07
N ARG A 87 6.29 9.31 -3.80
CA ARG A 87 7.11 9.66 -2.63
C ARG A 87 6.70 8.78 -1.44
N PRO A 88 7.54 8.68 -0.39
CA PRO A 88 7.16 8.01 0.85
C PRO A 88 5.87 8.63 1.42
N CYS A 89 4.99 7.77 1.95
CA CYS A 89 3.68 8.13 2.48
C CYS A 89 3.41 7.32 3.75
N GLU A 90 2.52 7.83 4.59
CA GLU A 90 1.78 7.04 5.57
C GLU A 90 0.53 6.49 4.88
N VAL A 91 0.36 5.17 4.90
CA VAL A 91 -0.64 4.46 4.11
C VAL A 91 -1.51 3.60 5.03
N GLU A 92 -2.82 3.79 4.96
CA GLU A 92 -3.80 2.83 5.47
C GLU A 92 -4.28 1.98 4.30
N LEU A 93 -3.86 0.71 4.22
CA LEU A 93 -4.24 -0.18 3.12
C LEU A 93 -5.30 -1.18 3.60
N TRP A 94 -6.49 -1.06 3.02
CA TRP A 94 -7.67 -1.86 3.27
C TRP A 94 -7.86 -2.91 2.19
N THR A 95 -8.02 -4.17 2.62
CA THR A 95 -8.27 -5.32 1.74
C THR A 95 -9.16 -6.34 2.46
N ASP A 96 -9.95 -7.12 1.72
CA ASP A 96 -10.64 -8.29 2.26
C ASP A 96 -9.91 -9.61 1.99
N SER A 97 -8.82 -9.56 1.20
CA SER A 97 -7.96 -10.70 0.92
C SER A 97 -7.25 -11.20 2.18
N GLU A 98 -7.69 -12.36 2.65
CA GLU A 98 -6.99 -13.08 3.71
C GLU A 98 -5.61 -13.57 3.24
N TYR A 99 -5.46 -13.87 1.94
CA TYR A 99 -4.17 -14.30 1.37
C TYR A 99 -3.12 -13.18 1.45
N LEU A 100 -3.49 -11.96 1.06
CA LEU A 100 -2.64 -10.77 1.16
C LEU A 100 -2.32 -10.46 2.63
N ARG A 101 -3.35 -10.39 3.49
CA ARG A 101 -3.21 -10.10 4.92
C ARG A 101 -2.27 -11.08 5.62
N LEU A 102 -2.52 -12.38 5.51
CA LEU A 102 -1.71 -13.40 6.19
C LEU A 102 -0.31 -13.46 5.59
N GLY A 103 -0.17 -13.29 4.28
CA GLY A 103 1.12 -13.31 3.64
C GLY A 103 2.03 -12.18 4.12
N ILE A 104 1.53 -10.94 4.16
CA ILE A 104 2.34 -9.80 4.61
C ILE A 104 2.57 -9.80 6.13
N THR A 105 1.58 -10.21 6.93
CA THR A 105 1.68 -10.12 8.40
C THR A 105 2.32 -11.34 9.06
N GLN A 106 2.29 -12.52 8.43
CA GLN A 106 2.73 -13.77 9.06
C GLN A 106 3.78 -14.54 8.24
N TRP A 107 3.57 -14.71 6.93
CA TRP A 107 4.35 -15.69 6.16
C TRP A 107 5.64 -15.12 5.57
N ILE A 108 5.63 -13.86 5.15
CA ILE A 108 6.70 -13.27 4.33
C ILE A 108 8.06 -13.32 5.03
N HIS A 109 8.12 -13.05 6.34
CA HIS A 109 9.36 -13.12 7.11
C HIS A 109 9.94 -14.54 7.16
N GLY A 110 9.08 -15.56 7.23
CA GLY A 110 9.49 -16.96 7.18
C GLY A 110 10.01 -17.34 5.79
N TRP A 111 9.34 -16.88 4.73
CA TRP A 111 9.75 -17.13 3.36
C TRP A 111 11.09 -16.48 3.02
N MET A 112 11.32 -15.22 3.43
CA MET A 112 12.61 -14.54 3.25
C MET A 112 13.76 -15.33 3.87
N LYS A 113 13.60 -15.76 5.14
CA LYS A 113 14.61 -16.58 5.86
C LYS A 113 14.88 -17.93 5.19
N ARG A 114 13.92 -18.46 4.44
CA ARG A 114 14.00 -19.76 3.75
C ARG A 114 14.29 -19.61 2.25
N ASN A 115 14.80 -18.45 1.82
CA ASN A 115 15.08 -18.13 0.43
C ASN A 115 13.89 -18.43 -0.50
N TRP A 116 12.70 -17.95 -0.11
CA TRP A 116 11.44 -18.07 -0.84
C TRP A 116 10.99 -19.52 -1.08
N LYS A 117 11.22 -20.38 -0.09
CA LYS A 117 10.72 -21.76 -0.05
C LYS A 117 9.78 -22.00 1.12
N THR A 118 8.78 -22.85 0.91
CA THR A 118 7.82 -23.30 1.92
C THR A 118 8.49 -24.27 2.92
N ALA A 119 7.76 -24.69 3.96
CA ALA A 119 8.23 -25.73 4.88
C ALA A 119 8.52 -27.07 4.20
N SER A 120 7.81 -27.39 3.12
CA SER A 120 8.05 -28.57 2.27
C SER A 120 9.16 -28.37 1.23
N ARG A 121 9.97 -27.29 1.36
CA ARG A 121 11.07 -26.92 0.45
C ARG A 121 10.65 -26.63 -0.99
N GLN A 122 9.36 -26.47 -1.25
CA GLN A 122 8.85 -26.07 -2.55
C GLN A 122 8.96 -24.55 -2.72
N PRO A 123 9.10 -24.04 -3.96
CA PRO A 123 9.00 -22.60 -4.21
C PRO A 123 7.68 -22.04 -3.66
N VAL A 124 7.74 -20.86 -3.05
CA VAL A 124 6.54 -20.12 -2.63
C VAL A 124 5.75 -19.73 -3.88
N LYS A 125 4.43 -19.98 -3.87
CA LYS A 125 3.54 -19.54 -4.95
C LYS A 125 3.52 -18.01 -5.02
N ASN A 126 3.56 -17.46 -6.23
CA ASN A 126 3.59 -16.02 -6.50
C ASN A 126 4.79 -15.30 -5.84
N ALA A 127 5.92 -15.99 -5.65
CA ALA A 127 7.09 -15.41 -4.99
C ALA A 127 7.60 -14.13 -5.68
N GLU A 128 7.43 -14.03 -6.99
CA GLU A 128 7.73 -12.83 -7.78
C GLU A 128 6.89 -11.62 -7.33
N LEU A 129 5.56 -11.78 -7.22
CA LEU A 129 4.66 -10.71 -6.77
C LEU A 129 4.90 -10.37 -5.30
N TRP A 130 5.17 -11.36 -4.45
CA TRP A 130 5.50 -11.09 -3.05
C TRP A 130 6.79 -10.28 -2.89
N ARG A 131 7.79 -10.49 -3.75
CA ARG A 131 9.02 -9.69 -3.76
C ARG A 131 8.75 -8.26 -4.20
N GLU A 132 7.96 -8.07 -5.25
CA GLU A 132 7.55 -6.74 -5.70
C GLU A 132 6.76 -6.00 -4.61
N LEU A 133 5.79 -6.67 -3.99
CA LEU A 133 5.03 -6.08 -2.90
C LEU A 133 5.93 -5.67 -1.73
N LEU A 134 6.88 -6.54 -1.35
CA LEU A 134 7.82 -6.26 -0.27
C LEU A 134 8.67 -5.02 -0.58
N GLU A 135 9.15 -4.86 -1.82
CA GLU A 135 9.87 -3.67 -2.25
C GLU A 135 9.03 -2.40 -2.07
N GLU A 136 7.76 -2.42 -2.49
CA GLU A 136 6.87 -1.28 -2.28
C GLU A 136 6.59 -1.03 -0.78
N THR A 137 6.50 -2.08 0.05
CA THR A 137 6.33 -1.89 1.50
C THR A 137 7.49 -1.19 2.19
N HIS A 138 8.70 -1.29 1.64
CA HIS A 138 9.87 -0.58 2.18
C HIS A 138 9.86 0.92 1.87
N ARG A 139 9.10 1.36 0.86
CA ARG A 139 9.00 2.76 0.44
C ARG A 139 8.04 3.59 1.31
N HIS A 140 7.14 2.93 2.04
CA HIS A 140 6.03 3.57 2.75
C HIS A 140 5.92 3.09 4.20
N ARG A 141 5.26 3.88 5.05
CA ARG A 141 4.81 3.41 6.36
C ARG A 141 3.38 2.90 6.20
N ILE A 142 3.20 1.58 6.21
CA ILE A 142 1.90 0.97 5.88
C ILE A 142 1.26 0.35 7.13
N GLU A 143 0.02 0.75 7.39
CA GLU A 143 -0.91 0.05 8.27
C GLU A 143 -1.85 -0.81 7.43
N TRP A 144 -1.95 -2.10 7.77
CA TRP A 144 -2.74 -3.08 7.04
C TRP A 144 -4.07 -3.31 7.75
N HIS A 145 -5.17 -2.97 7.08
CA HIS A 145 -6.51 -3.16 7.57
C HIS A 145 -7.20 -4.28 6.80
N TRP A 146 -7.81 -5.20 7.54
CA TRP A 146 -8.58 -6.29 6.96
C TRP A 146 -10.04 -6.16 7.30
N VAL A 147 -10.88 -6.28 6.27
CA VAL A 147 -12.32 -6.37 6.40
C VAL A 147 -12.78 -7.75 5.99
N LYS A 148 -13.79 -8.27 6.68
CA LYS A 148 -14.31 -9.60 6.39
C LYS A 148 -15.27 -9.53 5.20
N GLY A 149 -14.73 -9.75 4.00
CA GLY A 149 -15.44 -9.62 2.73
C GLY A 149 -15.74 -8.15 2.37
N HIS A 150 -16.35 -7.94 1.20
CA HIS A 150 -16.61 -6.60 0.66
C HIS A 150 -17.91 -5.92 1.15
N ASN A 151 -18.82 -6.62 1.84
CA ASN A 151 -20.14 -6.07 2.17
C ASN A 151 -20.07 -5.09 3.35
N GLY A 152 -20.34 -3.81 3.07
CA GLY A 152 -20.48 -2.76 4.08
C GLY A 152 -19.26 -1.86 4.26
N HIS A 153 -18.24 -1.97 3.40
CA HIS A 153 -17.14 -1.01 3.35
C HIS A 153 -17.09 -0.31 1.98
N PRO A 154 -17.61 0.93 1.85
CA PRO A 154 -17.76 1.60 0.56
C PRO A 154 -16.48 1.69 -0.29
N GLY A 155 -15.32 1.83 0.35
CA GLY A 155 -14.02 1.81 -0.33
C GLY A 155 -13.68 0.45 -0.98
N ASN A 156 -13.95 -0.66 -0.29
CA ASN A 156 -13.72 -2.01 -0.83
C ASN A 156 -14.75 -2.35 -1.91
N GLU A 157 -16.02 -1.98 -1.73
CA GLU A 157 -17.06 -2.16 -2.75
C GLU A 157 -16.69 -1.43 -4.05
N ARG A 158 -16.08 -0.24 -3.96
CA ARG A 158 -15.55 0.47 -5.13
C ARG A 158 -14.35 -0.25 -5.76
N ALA A 159 -13.46 -0.84 -4.96
CA ALA A 159 -12.33 -1.60 -5.46
C ALA A 159 -12.78 -2.90 -6.17
N ASP A 160 -13.76 -3.62 -5.61
CA ASP A 160 -14.39 -4.78 -6.22
C ASP A 160 -15.03 -4.43 -7.57
N ALA A 161 -15.81 -3.34 -7.61
CA ALA A 161 -16.43 -2.86 -8.84
C ALA A 161 -15.39 -2.52 -9.92
N LEU A 162 -14.24 -1.95 -9.54
CA LEU A 162 -13.13 -1.65 -10.44
C LEU A 162 -12.49 -2.93 -11.00
N ALA A 163 -12.31 -3.95 -10.17
CA ALA A 163 -11.77 -5.24 -10.56
C ALA A 163 -12.71 -5.96 -11.55
N ASN A 164 -14.01 -6.01 -11.24
CA ASN A 164 -15.02 -6.60 -12.10
C ASN A 164 -15.16 -5.84 -13.43
N ALA A 165 -15.14 -4.51 -13.40
CA ALA A 165 -15.18 -3.69 -14.62
C ALA A 165 -14.00 -3.97 -15.56
N ALA A 166 -12.79 -4.21 -15.02
CA ALA A 166 -11.65 -4.57 -15.85
C ALA A 166 -11.84 -5.92 -16.57
N ILE A 167 -12.48 -6.89 -15.90
CA ILE A 167 -12.85 -8.19 -16.49
C ILE A 167 -13.94 -8.02 -17.54
N ASP A 168 -14.95 -7.19 -17.30
CA ASP A 168 -16.06 -7.00 -18.23
C ASP A 168 -15.63 -6.37 -19.56
N VAL A 169 -14.76 -5.36 -19.49
CA VAL A 169 -14.28 -4.67 -20.69
C VAL A 169 -13.41 -5.57 -21.59
N HIS A 170 -12.77 -6.61 -21.02
CA HIS A 170 -11.82 -7.47 -21.74
C HIS A 170 -12.22 -8.95 -21.79
N GLY A 171 -13.37 -9.29 -21.22
CA GLY A 171 -13.90 -10.65 -21.20
C GLY A 171 -14.33 -11.09 -22.60
N PRO A 172 -14.54 -12.40 -22.83
CA PRO A 172 -14.89 -12.95 -24.15
C PRO A 172 -16.20 -12.41 -24.75
N ASN A 173 -17.00 -11.68 -23.96
CA ASN A 173 -18.23 -10.99 -24.40
C ASN A 173 -18.07 -9.47 -24.57
N SER A 174 -16.85 -8.93 -24.56
CA SER A 174 -16.63 -7.52 -24.87
C SER A 174 -16.90 -7.26 -26.35
N GLU A 175 -18.07 -6.69 -26.66
CA GLU A 175 -18.34 -6.20 -28.01
C GLU A 175 -17.31 -5.11 -28.36
N PRO A 176 -16.65 -5.19 -29.54
CA PRO A 176 -15.75 -4.12 -29.96
C PRO A 176 -16.56 -2.84 -30.11
N LYS A 177 -16.19 -1.77 -29.37
CA LYS A 177 -16.70 -0.42 -29.62
C LYS A 177 -16.30 -0.02 -31.04
N VAL A 178 -17.23 -0.17 -31.99
CA VAL A 178 -17.10 0.39 -33.32
C VAL A 178 -17.09 1.91 -33.17
N ILE A 179 -15.91 2.51 -33.29
CA ILE A 179 -15.77 3.96 -33.43
C ILE A 179 -16.31 4.29 -34.82
N GLN A 180 -17.52 4.83 -34.88
CA GLN A 180 -18.04 5.39 -36.13
C GLN A 180 -17.29 6.70 -36.41
N PRO A 181 -16.70 6.90 -37.61
CA PRO A 181 -16.13 8.18 -37.97
C PRO A 181 -17.26 9.21 -38.10
N GLU A 182 -17.13 10.28 -37.33
CA GLU A 182 -17.96 11.47 -37.41
C GLU A 182 -17.85 12.10 -38.82
N SER A 183 -19.02 12.38 -39.43
CA SER A 183 -19.20 13.00 -40.75
C SER A 183 -19.50 14.48 -40.63
#